data_AF-A0A6B9TBE5-F1
#
_entry.id   AF-A0A6B9TBE5-F1
#
_cell.length_a   1.000
_cell.length_b   1.000
_cell.length_c   1.000
_cell.angle_alpha   90.00
_cell.angle_beta   90.00
_cell.angle_gamma   90.00
#
_symmetry.space_group_name_H-M   'P 1'
#
loop_
_entity.id
_entity.type
_entity.pdbx_description
1 polymer ?
#
loop_
_entity_poly.entity_id
_entity_poly.type
_entity_poly.pdbx_seq_one_letter_code
_entity_poly.pdbx_strand_id
1 'polypeptide(L)'
;MPENKTTKKDRETKKENINRHPDIIRLRNRHIQELNRFLAENRFYAFEGGEKFDEGMRKLGLEPTDTDKIVDVGGGAMRRDKVPELRALIERQGKELREMKKALRGS
;
A
#
# COMPACT_ATOMS: atom_id res chain seq x y z
N MET A 1 -21.49 -34.06 -39.26
CA MET A 1 -21.32 -32.61 -39.05
C MET A 1 -22.15 -32.21 -37.84
N PRO A 2 -21.60 -32.07 -36.61
CA PRO A 2 -22.38 -31.50 -35.52
C PRO A 2 -22.21 -29.98 -35.47
N GLU A 3 -23.34 -29.30 -35.52
CA GLU A 3 -23.50 -27.86 -35.41
C GLU A 3 -23.01 -27.37 -34.04
N ASN A 4 -22.06 -26.43 -34.06
CA ASN A 4 -21.48 -25.84 -32.86
C ASN A 4 -22.50 -24.84 -32.25
N LYS A 5 -23.42 -25.35 -31.43
CA LYS A 5 -24.32 -24.52 -30.62
C LYS A 5 -23.51 -23.88 -29.50
N THR A 6 -23.03 -22.67 -29.74
CA THR A 6 -22.47 -21.79 -28.70
C THR A 6 -23.51 -21.67 -27.59
N THR A 7 -23.27 -22.35 -26.47
CA THR A 7 -24.20 -22.37 -25.35
C THR A 7 -24.24 -21.00 -24.68
N LYS A 8 -25.40 -20.63 -24.11
CA LYS A 8 -25.60 -19.37 -23.36
C LYS A 8 -24.57 -19.11 -22.24
N LYS A 9 -23.81 -20.15 -21.85
CA LYS A 9 -22.71 -20.10 -20.87
C LYS A 9 -21.53 -19.23 -21.32
N ASP A 10 -21.34 -19.03 -22.63
CA ASP A 10 -20.28 -18.16 -23.17
C ASP A 10 -20.63 -16.66 -23.11
N ARG A 11 -21.90 -16.31 -22.87
CA ARG A 11 -22.33 -14.91 -22.70
C ARG A 11 -22.29 -14.43 -21.24
N GLU A 12 -22.08 -15.34 -20.28
CA GLU A 12 -22.05 -15.04 -18.84
C GLU A 12 -20.62 -14.92 -18.27
N THR A 13 -19.59 -15.15 -19.08
CA THR A 13 -18.19 -14.97 -18.72
C THR A 13 -17.70 -13.59 -19.16
N LYS A 14 -17.67 -12.65 -18.20
CA LYS A 14 -16.72 -11.52 -18.08
C LYS A 14 -17.39 -10.28 -17.45
N LYS A 15 -17.76 -10.39 -16.18
CA LYS A 15 -17.43 -9.26 -15.29
C LYS A 15 -15.94 -9.38 -15.04
N GLU A 16 -15.13 -8.88 -15.96
CA GLU A 16 -13.69 -8.83 -15.80
C GLU A 16 -13.40 -8.17 -14.45
N ASN A 17 -12.70 -8.89 -13.56
CA ASN A 17 -12.44 -8.37 -12.23
C ASN A 17 -11.56 -7.14 -12.40
N ILE A 18 -12.15 -5.95 -12.22
CA ILE A 18 -11.47 -4.66 -12.38
C ILE A 18 -10.16 -4.59 -11.58
N ASN A 19 -10.03 -5.34 -10.48
CA ASN A 19 -8.81 -5.39 -9.70
C ASN A 19 -7.64 -6.10 -10.41
N ARG A 20 -7.91 -6.86 -11.48
CA ARG A 20 -6.92 -7.52 -12.36
C ARG A 20 -6.66 -6.72 -13.64
N HIS A 21 -7.30 -5.57 -13.83
CA HIS A 21 -7.01 -4.72 -14.98
C HIS A 21 -5.54 -4.28 -14.94
N PRO A 22 -4.79 -4.33 -16.06
CA PRO A 22 -3.37 -3.99 -16.10
C PRO A 22 -3.05 -2.61 -15.48
N ASP A 23 -3.89 -1.61 -15.73
CA ASP A 23 -3.69 -0.26 -15.16
C ASP A 23 -3.90 -0.21 -13.65
N ILE A 24 -4.83 -1.00 -13.12
CA ILE A 24 -5.03 -1.12 -11.66
C ILE A 24 -3.83 -1.82 -11.02
N ILE A 25 -3.27 -2.84 -11.70
CA ILE A 25 -2.06 -3.53 -11.24
C ILE A 25 -0.85 -2.56 -11.24
N ARG A 26 -0.62 -1.83 -12.33
CA ARG A 26 0.46 -0.83 -12.43
C ARG A 26 0.33 0.25 -11.38
N LEU A 27 -0.88 0.78 -11.18
CA LEU A 27 -1.15 1.81 -10.17
C LEU A 27 -0.84 1.30 -8.76
N ARG A 28 -1.28 0.09 -8.42
CA ARG A 28 -0.98 -0.54 -7.12
C ARG A 28 0.51 -0.78 -6.93
N ASN A 29 1.22 -1.24 -7.95
CA ASN A 29 2.67 -1.44 -7.85
C ASN A 29 3.39 -0.12 -7.56
N ARG A 30 2.98 0.97 -8.21
CA ARG A 30 3.49 2.32 -7.91
C ARG A 30 3.19 2.73 -6.47
N HIS A 31 1.97 2.49 -5.99
CA HIS A 31 1.55 2.79 -4.61
C HIS A 31 2.39 2.04 -3.59
N ILE A 32 2.60 0.74 -3.79
CA ILE A 32 3.41 -0.11 -2.92
C ILE A 32 4.86 0.38 -2.89
N GLN A 33 5.45 0.71 -4.04
CA GLN A 33 6.81 1.22 -4.11
C GLN A 33 6.97 2.54 -3.35
N GLU A 34 6.01 3.45 -3.47
CA GLU A 34 6.03 4.73 -2.78
C GLU A 34 5.84 4.58 -1.27
N LEU A 35 4.89 3.73 -0.85
CA LEU A 35 4.70 3.41 0.57
C LEU A 35 5.95 2.75 1.15
N ASN A 36 6.56 1.80 0.43
CA ASN A 36 7.78 1.13 0.88
C ASN A 36 8.95 2.11 1.04
N ARG A 37 9.13 3.05 0.11
CA ARG A 37 10.14 4.12 0.24
C ARG A 37 9.88 4.97 1.47
N PHE A 38 8.65 5.44 1.62
CA PHE A 38 8.25 6.25 2.78
C PHE A 38 8.52 5.52 4.11
N LEU A 39 8.14 4.24 4.21
CA LEU A 39 8.36 3.45 5.41
C LEU A 39 9.85 3.13 5.63
N ALA A 40 10.63 2.89 4.58
CA ALA A 40 12.07 2.62 4.72
C ALA A 40 12.84 3.81 5.31
N GLU A 41 12.37 5.03 5.06
CA GLU A 41 12.97 6.27 5.55
C GLU A 41 12.48 6.65 6.95
N ASN A 42 11.21 6.37 7.27
CA ASN A 42 10.56 6.93 8.46
C ASN A 42 10.20 5.90 9.54
N ARG A 43 10.39 4.59 9.25
CA ARG A 43 10.04 3.49 10.14
C ARG A 43 11.21 2.50 10.26
N PHE A 44 11.35 1.89 11.42
CA PHE A 44 12.18 0.70 11.63
C PHE A 44 11.37 -0.42 12.27
N TYR A 45 11.86 -1.65 12.13
CA TYR A 45 11.30 -2.82 12.80
C TYR A 45 12.04 -3.05 14.12
N ALA A 46 11.32 -3.27 15.20
CA ALA A 46 11.87 -3.41 16.55
C ALA A 46 11.70 -4.84 17.10
N PHE A 47 11.69 -5.86 16.23
CA PHE A 47 11.30 -7.22 16.58
C PHE A 47 12.34 -8.03 17.40
N GLU A 48 13.55 -7.52 17.61
CA GLU A 48 14.68 -8.32 18.13
C GLU A 48 15.46 -7.65 19.29
N GLY A 49 14.76 -7.02 20.25
CA GLY A 49 15.34 -6.58 21.53
C GLY A 49 15.82 -5.12 21.57
N GLY A 50 16.34 -4.71 22.74
CA GLY A 50 16.68 -3.31 23.07
C GLY A 50 17.76 -2.69 22.19
N GLU A 51 18.80 -3.44 21.80
CA GLU A 51 19.88 -2.91 20.95
C GLU A 51 19.38 -2.53 19.53
N LYS A 52 18.44 -3.31 18.98
CA LYS A 52 17.80 -3.00 17.69
C LYS A 52 16.86 -1.80 17.77
N PHE A 53 16.30 -1.54 18.95
CA PHE A 53 15.49 -0.36 19.18
C PHE A 53 16.35 0.90 19.14
N ASP A 54 17.46 0.92 19.86
CA ASP A 54 18.39 2.05 19.89
C ASP A 54 18.98 2.35 18.50
N GLU A 55 19.39 1.32 17.76
CA GLU A 55 19.86 1.46 16.38
C GLU A 55 18.76 2.04 15.47
N GLY A 56 17.53 1.55 15.63
CA GLY A 56 16.37 2.05 14.91
C GLY A 56 16.06 3.52 15.20
N MET A 57 16.10 3.92 16.46
CA MET A 57 15.93 5.32 16.88
C MET A 57 17.00 6.21 16.26
N ARG A 58 18.28 5.80 16.32
CA ARG A 58 19.39 6.54 15.70
C ARG A 58 19.25 6.63 14.18
N LYS A 59 18.77 5.59 13.52
CA LYS A 59 18.49 5.60 12.07
C LYS A 59 17.42 6.64 11.69
N LEU A 60 16.47 6.89 12.58
CA LEU A 60 15.45 7.94 12.42
C LEU A 60 15.95 9.34 12.85
N GLY A 61 17.20 9.45 13.28
CA GLY A 61 17.80 10.68 13.81
C GLY A 61 17.28 11.06 15.21
N LEU A 62 16.88 10.06 15.99
CA LEU A 62 16.35 10.23 17.35
C LEU A 62 17.28 9.60 18.38
N GLU A 63 17.22 10.10 19.62
CA GLU A 63 17.87 9.43 20.74
C GLU A 63 17.04 8.22 21.21
N PRO A 64 17.64 7.16 21.76
CA PRO A 64 16.89 6.04 22.34
C PRO A 64 15.82 6.44 23.36
N THR A 65 16.03 7.57 24.05
CA THR A 65 15.12 8.13 25.06
C THR A 65 13.95 8.91 24.47
N ASP A 66 13.99 9.30 23.19
CA ASP A 66 12.96 10.08 22.47
C ASP A 66 11.71 9.24 22.10
N THR A 67 11.28 8.38 23.00
CA THR A 67 10.17 7.42 22.78
C THR A 67 8.82 8.10 22.54
N ASP A 68 8.65 9.36 22.96
CA ASP A 68 7.46 10.18 22.70
C ASP A 68 7.36 10.65 21.24
N LYS A 69 8.51 10.73 20.54
CA LYS A 69 8.61 11.15 19.13
C LYS A 69 8.34 10.03 18.15
N ILE A 70 8.07 8.81 18.62
CA ILE A 70 7.67 7.67 17.78
C ILE A 70 6.24 7.20 18.07
N VAL A 71 5.71 6.40 17.16
CA VAL A 71 4.45 5.66 17.28
C VAL A 71 4.65 4.23 16.79
N ASP A 72 3.92 3.28 17.38
CA ASP A 72 3.86 1.91 16.87
C ASP A 72 2.97 1.85 15.61
N VAL A 73 3.50 1.22 14.56
CA VAL A 73 2.88 1.01 13.26
C VAL A 73 2.99 -0.45 12.86
N GLY A 74 2.45 -1.33 13.70
CA GLY A 74 2.28 -2.75 13.43
C GLY A 74 3.61 -3.49 13.44
N GLY A 75 4.24 -3.58 14.61
CA GLY A 75 5.49 -4.31 14.80
C GLY A 75 6.75 -3.51 14.45
N GLY A 76 6.64 -2.18 14.50
CA GLY A 76 7.78 -1.30 14.26
C GLY A 76 7.46 0.10 14.70
N ALA A 77 8.50 0.90 14.91
CA ALA A 77 8.37 2.28 15.33
C ALA A 77 8.56 3.20 14.12
N MET A 78 7.71 4.22 14.02
CA MET A 78 7.79 5.28 13.02
C MET A 78 7.79 6.63 13.70
N ARG A 79 8.44 7.63 13.10
CA ARG A 79 8.37 9.00 13.63
C ARG A 79 6.92 9.51 13.67
N ARG A 80 6.54 10.09 14.80
CA ARG A 80 5.19 10.62 15.06
C ARG A 80 4.85 11.80 14.14
N ASP A 81 5.82 12.67 13.89
CA ASP A 81 5.68 13.83 13.00
C ASP A 81 5.39 13.45 11.55
N LYS A 82 5.70 12.20 11.15
CA LYS A 82 5.47 11.66 9.81
C LYS A 82 4.13 10.96 9.63
N VAL A 83 3.36 10.78 10.71
CA VAL A 83 2.01 10.20 10.64
C VAL A 83 1.05 10.99 9.72
N PRO A 84 1.00 12.34 9.76
CA PRO A 84 0.16 13.10 8.85
C PRO A 84 0.53 12.89 7.37
N GLU A 85 1.83 12.82 7.06
CA GLU A 85 2.32 12.55 5.70
C GLU A 85 1.95 11.15 5.22
N LEU A 86 2.05 10.13 6.10
CA LEU A 86 1.59 8.77 5.80
C LEU A 86 0.09 8.73 5.50
N ARG A 87 -0.72 9.45 6.29
CA ARG A 87 -2.17 9.53 6.07
C ARG A 87 -2.49 10.18 4.74
N ALA A 88 -1.86 11.30 4.43
CA ALA A 88 -2.02 11.99 3.16
C ALA A 88 -1.64 11.10 1.96
N LEU A 89 -0.54 10.34 2.09
CA LEU A 89 -0.11 9.37 1.07
C LEU A 89 -1.19 8.31 0.82
N ILE A 90 -1.66 7.65 1.88
CA ILE A 90 -2.70 6.59 1.78
C ILE A 90 -4.00 7.16 1.21
N GLU A 91 -4.42 8.35 1.66
CA GLU A 91 -5.63 9.00 1.17
C GLU A 91 -5.55 9.31 -0.33
N ARG A 92 -4.44 9.90 -0.77
CA ARG A 92 -4.18 10.20 -2.18
C ARG A 92 -4.21 8.94 -3.03
N GLN A 93 -3.50 7.89 -2.60
CA GLN A 93 -3.49 6.58 -3.28
C GLN A 93 -4.90 5.96 -3.34
N GLY A 94 -5.66 6.06 -2.25
CA GLY A 94 -7.05 5.63 -2.21
C GLY A 94 -7.94 6.38 -3.21
N LYS A 95 -7.76 7.69 -3.36
CA LYS A 95 -8.47 8.52 -4.34
C LYS A 95 -8.14 8.09 -5.77
N GLU A 96 -6.86 8.00 -6.10
CA GLU A 96 -6.40 7.57 -7.44
C GLU A 96 -6.96 6.21 -7.83
N LEU A 97 -6.99 5.25 -6.88
CA LEU A 97 -7.54 3.92 -7.13
C LEU A 97 -9.05 3.95 -7.37
N ARG A 98 -9.80 4.80 -6.64
CA ARG A 98 -11.24 4.99 -6.86
C ARG A 98 -11.53 5.63 -8.22
N GLU A 99 -10.76 6.65 -8.59
CA GLU A 99 -10.91 7.36 -9.87
C GLU A 99 -10.59 6.43 -11.04
N MET A 100 -9.52 5.65 -10.98
CA MET A 100 -9.18 4.65 -11.99
C MET A 100 -10.28 3.60 -12.13
N LYS A 101 -10.82 3.10 -11.01
CA LYS A 101 -11.94 2.14 -11.04
C LYS A 101 -13.21 2.76 -11.62
N LYS A 102 -13.47 4.04 -11.39
CA LYS A 102 -14.62 4.75 -11.96
C LYS A 102 -14.46 4.91 -13.46
N ALA A 103 -13.28 5.31 -13.93
CA ALA A 103 -12.98 5.44 -15.36
C ALA A 103 -13.18 4.11 -16.08
N LEU A 104 -12.56 3.03 -15.59
CA LEU A 104 -12.67 1.69 -16.18
C LEU A 104 -14.07 1.05 -16.11
N ARG A 105 -15.01 1.60 -15.33
CA ARG A 105 -16.42 1.17 -15.29
C ARG A 105 -17.31 1.97 -16.23
N GLY A 106 -16.86 3.16 -16.64
CA GLY A 106 -17.60 4.06 -17.51
C GLY A 106 -17.09 4.08 -18.96
N SER A 107 -15.92 3.51 -19.23
CA SER A 107 -15.38 3.19 -20.55
C SER A 107 -15.95 1.88 -21.08
#